data_AF-A0A3D5PB63-F1
#
_entry.id   AF-A0A3D5PB63-F1
#
_cell.length_a   1.000
_cell.length_b   1.000
_cell.length_c   1.000
_cell.angle_alpha   90.00
_cell.angle_beta   90.00
_cell.angle_gamma   90.00
#
_symmetry.space_group_name_H-M   'P 1'
#
loop_
_entity.id
_entity.type
_entity.pdbx_description
1 polymer ?
#
loop_
_entity_poly.entity_id
_entity_poly.type
_entity_poly.pdbx_seq_one_letter_code
_entity_poly.pdbx_strand_id
1 'polypeptide(L)'
;MKEAIGIGDTVELAKEDGCKKLGVNSYDTKFEILQMPTKKTFGLFGGSPAKVRVYVEDGPAETAEGYLQNVLTCMGVGNVHVDIQKNESGALLNLTGDDIGFVIGHRGETLDALQYLTGLVANHAGHEYYRIALDIGNYREKRRQTLESLGKKMAEKSLRLGRNVSLEPMNPYERRIIHTSVQTVEGAKSWSEGEDLERHVVIGPVAGERNPRRGGKYNNRYHRQPPYNQKKTYGGKADKLPLPAEKNSASSQPQQNDEKPKSEGEGPLYGRVDIKK
;
A
#
# COMPACT_ATOMS: atom_id res chain seq x y z
N MET A 1 -25.86 16.20 2.47
CA MET A 1 -27.32 16.29 2.27
C MET A 1 -27.79 17.67 2.69
N LYS A 2 -28.32 18.43 1.75
CA LYS A 2 -28.89 19.76 2.02
C LYS A 2 -30.41 19.67 1.94
N GLU A 3 -31.10 20.27 2.90
CA GLU A 3 -32.57 20.26 2.94
C GLU A 3 -33.15 21.64 3.31
N ALA A 4 -34.36 21.90 2.82
CA ALA A 4 -35.16 23.04 3.24
C ALA A 4 -36.64 22.69 3.27
N ILE A 5 -37.36 23.38 4.16
CA ILE A 5 -38.81 23.29 4.25
C ILE A 5 -39.40 24.46 3.48
N GLY A 6 -40.09 24.12 2.39
CA GLY A 6 -40.89 25.04 1.60
C GLY A 6 -42.33 25.09 2.10
N ILE A 7 -42.93 26.29 2.06
CA ILE A 7 -44.31 26.54 2.50
C ILE A 7 -45.06 27.21 1.35
N GLY A 8 -46.26 26.73 1.04
CA GLY A 8 -47.07 27.32 -0.02
C GLY A 8 -48.54 26.93 0.07
N ASP A 9 -49.39 27.62 -0.68
CA ASP A 9 -50.84 27.33 -0.72
C ASP A 9 -51.15 26.02 -1.45
N THR A 10 -50.23 25.57 -2.31
CA THR A 10 -50.26 24.27 -3.00
C THR A 10 -48.94 23.53 -2.77
N VAL A 11 -48.93 22.22 -3.01
CA VAL A 11 -47.71 21.41 -2.95
C VAL A 11 -46.65 21.90 -3.94
N GLU A 12 -47.08 22.38 -5.12
CA GLU A 12 -46.18 22.93 -6.15
C GLU A 12 -45.53 24.24 -5.70
N LEU A 13 -46.32 25.17 -5.15
CA LEU A 13 -45.80 26.43 -4.60
C LEU A 13 -44.88 26.19 -3.40
N ALA A 14 -45.21 25.22 -2.56
CA ALA A 14 -44.35 24.80 -1.45
C ALA A 14 -43.04 24.18 -1.97
N LYS A 15 -43.07 23.39 -3.06
CA LYS A 15 -41.85 22.85 -3.70
C LYS A 15 -40.97 23.97 -4.25
N GLU A 16 -41.54 24.93 -4.98
CA GLU A 16 -40.78 26.06 -5.54
C GLU A 16 -40.15 26.92 -4.45
N ASP A 17 -40.87 27.20 -3.36
CA ASP A 17 -40.35 27.92 -2.20
C ASP A 17 -39.19 27.14 -1.55
N GLY A 18 -39.30 25.82 -1.42
CA GLY A 18 -38.23 24.96 -0.92
C GLY A 18 -36.99 24.95 -1.83
N CYS A 19 -37.18 24.88 -3.15
CA CYS A 19 -36.08 24.94 -4.13
C CYS A 19 -35.37 26.30 -4.11
N LYS A 20 -36.14 27.41 -4.01
CA LYS A 20 -35.59 28.76 -3.87
C LYS A 20 -34.75 28.91 -2.60
N LYS A 21 -35.23 28.38 -1.47
CA LYS A 21 -34.48 28.38 -0.20
C LYS A 21 -33.18 27.57 -0.27
N LEU A 22 -33.16 26.49 -1.04
CA LEU A 22 -31.96 25.68 -1.27
C LEU A 22 -31.03 26.24 -2.36
N GLY A 23 -31.47 27.22 -3.15
CA GLY A 23 -30.70 27.79 -4.26
C GLY A 23 -30.46 26.81 -5.41
N VAL A 24 -31.33 25.80 -5.56
CA VAL A 24 -31.19 24.70 -6.53
C VAL A 24 -32.41 24.65 -7.46
N ASN A 25 -32.21 24.10 -8.66
CA ASN A 25 -33.27 23.99 -9.66
C ASN A 25 -34.23 22.81 -9.34
N SER A 26 -35.52 22.96 -9.69
CA SER A 26 -36.60 22.01 -9.33
C SER A 26 -36.47 20.60 -9.94
N TYR A 27 -35.54 20.39 -10.87
CA TYR A 27 -35.31 19.13 -11.58
C TYR A 27 -34.37 18.17 -10.83
N ASP A 28 -33.43 18.69 -10.04
CA ASP A 28 -32.40 17.90 -9.34
C ASP A 28 -32.76 17.65 -7.86
N THR A 29 -34.03 17.84 -7.51
CA THR A 29 -34.50 17.84 -6.12
C THR A 29 -35.50 16.73 -5.86
N LYS A 30 -35.24 15.94 -4.81
CA LYS A 30 -36.24 15.04 -4.25
C LYS A 30 -37.07 15.80 -3.21
N PHE A 31 -38.31 15.39 -3.02
CA PHE A 31 -39.20 16.05 -2.07
C PHE A 31 -40.13 15.08 -1.34
N GLU A 32 -40.49 15.44 -0.12
CA GLU A 32 -41.40 14.72 0.76
C GLU A 32 -42.48 15.69 1.25
N ILE A 33 -43.76 15.29 1.14
CA ILE A 33 -44.88 16.13 1.57
C ILE A 33 -45.09 15.92 3.07
N LEU A 34 -44.80 16.95 3.86
CA LEU A 34 -45.00 16.93 5.32
C LEU A 34 -46.45 17.26 5.69
N GLN A 35 -47.10 18.13 4.92
CA GLN A 35 -48.46 18.59 5.21
C GLN A 35 -49.20 18.94 3.92
N MET A 36 -50.39 18.35 3.73
CA MET A 36 -51.28 18.67 2.62
C MET A 36 -52.03 19.99 2.89
N PRO A 37 -52.28 20.82 1.85
CA PRO A 37 -53.00 22.06 2.02
C PRO A 37 -54.48 21.77 2.33
N THR A 38 -55.00 22.40 3.38
CA THR A 38 -56.42 22.32 3.76
C THR A 38 -57.09 23.67 3.52
N LYS A 39 -58.10 23.69 2.64
CA LYS A 39 -58.86 24.91 2.33
C LYS A 39 -59.78 25.26 3.49
N LYS A 40 -59.95 26.56 3.72
CA LYS A 40 -60.92 27.09 4.68
C LYS A 40 -62.33 26.72 4.24
N THR A 41 -62.99 25.85 4.99
CA THR A 41 -64.41 25.53 4.78
C THR A 41 -65.26 26.38 5.72
N PHE A 42 -66.16 27.18 5.13
CA PHE A 42 -67.35 27.81 5.74
C PHE A 42 -67.31 28.01 7.28
N GLY A 43 -66.65 29.09 7.74
CA GLY A 43 -66.79 29.60 9.11
C GLY A 43 -65.82 29.08 10.18
N LEU A 44 -64.95 28.10 9.87
CA LEU A 44 -63.92 27.64 10.82
C LEU A 44 -62.54 28.26 10.54
N PHE A 45 -61.92 28.81 11.59
CA PHE A 45 -60.52 29.25 11.60
C PHE A 45 -59.61 28.02 11.61
N GLY A 46 -58.99 27.68 10.47
CA GLY A 46 -58.06 26.54 10.47
C GLY A 46 -57.52 26.07 9.12
N GLY A 47 -57.35 26.95 8.14
CA GLY A 47 -56.66 26.57 6.90
C GLY A 47 -55.17 26.39 7.16
N SER A 48 -54.60 25.25 6.77
CA SER A 48 -53.15 25.01 6.89
C SER A 48 -52.47 25.00 5.52
N PRO A 49 -51.34 25.71 5.36
CA PRO A 49 -50.58 25.70 4.11
C PRO A 49 -49.90 24.34 3.89
N ALA A 50 -49.60 24.04 2.63
CA ALA A 50 -48.78 22.90 2.28
C ALA A 50 -47.36 23.09 2.82
N LYS A 51 -46.77 22.03 3.35
CA LYS A 51 -45.36 21.98 3.75
C LYS A 51 -44.68 20.85 3.03
N VAL A 52 -43.59 21.15 2.35
CA VAL A 52 -42.80 20.19 1.58
C VAL A 52 -41.36 20.27 2.05
N ARG A 53 -40.78 19.13 2.40
CA ARG A 53 -39.34 18.98 2.63
C ARG A 53 -38.70 18.71 1.29
N VAL A 54 -37.87 19.64 0.82
CA VAL A 54 -37.05 19.47 -0.38
C VAL A 54 -35.66 19.08 0.08
N TYR A 55 -35.07 18.05 -0.52
CA TYR A 55 -33.70 17.62 -0.24
C TYR A 55 -32.96 17.28 -1.54
N VAL A 56 -31.67 17.61 -1.54
CA VAL A 56 -30.74 17.25 -2.60
C VAL A 56 -29.81 16.19 -2.06
N GLU A 57 -29.76 15.06 -2.76
CA GLU A 57 -28.75 14.03 -2.53
C GLU A 57 -27.44 14.50 -3.14
N ASP A 58 -26.36 14.35 -2.37
CA ASP A 58 -25.03 14.69 -2.86
C ASP A 58 -24.65 13.70 -3.98
N GLY A 59 -23.97 14.19 -5.03
CA GLY A 59 -23.46 13.32 -6.08
C GLY A 59 -22.40 12.34 -5.55
N PRO A 60 -22.01 11.33 -6.35
CA PRO A 60 -20.98 10.35 -5.95
C PRO A 60 -19.65 11.02 -5.56
N ALA A 61 -19.27 12.10 -6.23
CA ALA A 61 -18.03 12.83 -5.98
C ALA A 61 -18.09 13.63 -4.66
N GLU A 62 -19.23 14.29 -4.38
CA GLU A 62 -19.46 15.00 -3.12
C GLU A 62 -19.57 14.05 -1.93
N THR A 63 -20.21 12.90 -2.14
CA THR A 63 -20.29 11.84 -1.13
C THR A 63 -18.88 11.28 -0.81
N ALA A 64 -18.07 11.06 -1.84
CA ALA A 64 -16.67 10.67 -1.71
C ALA A 64 -15.85 11.71 -0.93
N GLU A 65 -15.99 12.99 -1.29
CA GLU A 65 -15.30 14.08 -0.59
C GLU A 65 -15.70 14.15 0.89
N GLY A 66 -17.00 14.14 1.19
CA GLY A 66 -17.48 14.18 2.57
C GLY A 66 -16.99 13.00 3.40
N TYR A 67 -16.99 11.79 2.82
CA TYR A 67 -16.42 10.62 3.47
C TYR A 67 -14.93 10.78 3.75
N LEU A 68 -14.16 11.21 2.75
CA LEU A 68 -12.72 11.41 2.87
C LEU A 68 -12.37 12.47 3.92
N GLN A 69 -13.06 13.61 3.93
CA GLN A 69 -12.88 14.66 4.93
C GLN A 69 -13.17 14.15 6.34
N ASN A 70 -14.22 13.36 6.53
CA ASN A 70 -14.56 12.77 7.83
C ASN A 70 -13.46 11.82 8.31
N VAL A 71 -12.98 10.92 7.44
CA VAL A 71 -11.91 9.97 7.79
C VAL A 71 -10.63 10.72 8.16
N LEU A 72 -10.22 11.72 7.36
CA LEU A 72 -9.02 12.51 7.61
C LEU A 72 -9.11 13.31 8.92
N THR A 73 -10.28 13.86 9.22
CA THR A 73 -10.54 14.53 10.50
C THR A 73 -10.39 13.55 11.66
N CYS A 74 -10.94 12.33 11.56
CA CYS A 74 -10.78 11.29 12.58
C CYS A 74 -9.32 10.82 12.73
N MET A 75 -8.51 10.91 11.68
CA MET A 75 -7.07 10.63 11.71
C MET A 75 -6.23 11.77 12.32
N GLY A 76 -6.87 12.91 12.67
CA GLY A 76 -6.20 14.08 13.24
C GLY A 76 -5.65 15.06 12.19
N VAL A 77 -6.00 14.90 10.91
CA VAL A 77 -5.59 15.80 9.82
C VAL A 77 -6.74 16.75 9.52
N GLY A 78 -6.76 17.91 10.19
CA GLY A 78 -7.89 18.85 10.13
C GLY A 78 -7.88 19.82 8.95
N ASN A 79 -6.71 20.11 8.37
CA ASN A 79 -6.55 21.14 7.33
C ASN A 79 -6.23 20.51 5.96
N VAL A 80 -7.18 19.75 5.41
CA VAL A 80 -7.07 19.18 4.07
C VAL A 80 -8.06 19.83 3.13
N HIS A 81 -7.54 20.39 2.04
CA HIS A 81 -8.30 20.88 0.91
C HIS A 81 -8.38 19.79 -0.17
N VAL A 82 -9.59 19.46 -0.59
CA VAL A 82 -9.87 18.49 -1.65
C VAL A 82 -10.36 19.24 -2.88
N ASP A 83 -9.60 19.17 -3.97
CA ASP A 83 -10.01 19.67 -5.29
C ASP A 83 -10.61 18.52 -6.09
N ILE A 84 -11.85 18.70 -6.57
CA ILE A 84 -12.58 17.67 -7.31
C ILE A 84 -12.60 18.01 -8.79
N GLN A 85 -11.99 17.15 -9.59
CA GLN A 85 -12.04 17.22 -11.04
C GLN A 85 -12.97 16.14 -11.57
N LYS A 86 -14.18 16.53 -11.94
CA LYS A 86 -15.22 15.63 -12.42
C LYS A 86 -15.07 15.36 -13.92
N ASN A 87 -15.22 14.10 -14.28
CA ASN A 87 -15.34 13.59 -15.64
C ASN A 87 -16.70 12.87 -15.80
N GLU A 88 -17.06 12.51 -17.04
CA GLU A 88 -18.36 11.87 -17.36
C GLU A 88 -18.61 10.57 -16.57
N SER A 89 -17.56 9.79 -16.27
CA SER A 89 -17.65 8.48 -15.61
C SER A 89 -16.81 8.36 -14.32
N GLY A 90 -16.38 9.50 -13.76
CA GLY A 90 -15.56 9.47 -12.56
C GLY A 90 -15.10 10.83 -12.07
N ALA A 91 -14.34 10.84 -10.99
CA ALA A 91 -13.72 12.03 -10.44
C ALA A 91 -12.29 11.75 -9.98
N LEU A 92 -11.42 12.73 -10.17
CA LEU A 92 -10.11 12.81 -9.55
C LEU A 92 -10.22 13.75 -8.34
N LEU A 93 -9.87 13.23 -7.16
CA LEU A 93 -9.80 13.97 -5.92
C LEU A 93 -8.32 14.26 -5.64
N ASN A 94 -7.94 15.52 -5.77
CA ASN A 94 -6.60 15.99 -5.46
C ASN A 94 -6.60 16.55 -4.05
N LEU A 95 -5.84 15.93 -3.14
CA LEU A 95 -5.71 16.47 -1.80
C LEU A 95 -4.46 17.33 -1.66
N THR A 96 -4.64 18.46 -1.00
CA THR A 96 -3.59 19.40 -0.63
C THR A 96 -3.79 19.83 0.82
N GLY A 97 -2.71 20.07 1.54
CA GLY A 97 -2.81 20.45 2.95
C GLY A 97 -1.52 20.24 3.70
N ASP A 98 -1.51 20.74 4.92
CA ASP A 98 -0.42 20.54 5.87
C ASP A 98 -0.53 19.12 6.45
N ASP A 99 0.62 18.51 6.78
CA ASP A 99 0.73 17.16 7.34
C ASP A 99 0.08 16.02 6.53
N ILE A 100 -0.28 16.27 5.27
CA ILE A 100 -0.89 15.28 4.38
C ILE A 100 0.07 14.14 3.98
N GLY A 101 1.37 14.31 4.26
CA GLY A 101 2.38 13.27 4.06
C GLY A 101 2.06 11.98 4.82
N PHE A 102 1.39 12.07 5.97
CA PHE A 102 0.95 10.88 6.73
C PHE A 102 -0.12 10.07 6.00
N VAL A 103 -0.99 10.74 5.23
CA VAL A 103 -2.09 10.14 4.46
C VAL A 103 -1.57 9.25 3.33
N ILE A 104 -0.36 9.53 2.83
CA ILE A 104 0.31 8.68 1.85
C ILE A 104 0.60 7.30 2.46
N GLY A 105 1.03 7.26 3.71
CA GLY A 105 1.44 6.04 4.40
C GLY A 105 2.73 5.43 3.85
N HIS A 106 3.06 4.23 4.33
CA HIS A 106 4.24 3.51 3.86
C HIS A 106 4.03 3.12 2.39
N ARG A 107 4.87 3.67 1.49
CA ARG A 107 4.84 3.40 0.04
C ARG A 107 3.50 3.67 -0.68
N GLY A 108 2.61 4.47 -0.09
CA GLY A 108 1.31 4.76 -0.69
C GLY A 108 0.20 3.79 -0.26
N GLU A 109 0.46 2.84 0.65
CA GLU A 109 -0.54 1.84 1.06
C GLU A 109 -1.78 2.49 1.70
N THR A 110 -1.61 3.52 2.52
CA THR A 110 -2.73 4.26 3.12
C THR A 110 -3.52 5.02 2.06
N LEU A 111 -2.82 5.65 1.10
CA LEU A 111 -3.46 6.33 -0.02
C LEU A 111 -4.31 5.38 -0.87
N ASP A 112 -3.78 4.18 -1.16
CA ASP A 112 -4.50 3.15 -1.92
C ASP A 112 -5.72 2.64 -1.14
N ALA A 113 -5.60 2.42 0.17
CA ALA A 113 -6.70 1.99 1.03
C ALA A 113 -7.81 3.06 1.09
N LEU A 114 -7.44 4.33 1.26
CA LEU A 114 -8.40 5.44 1.26
C LEU A 114 -9.11 5.58 -0.08
N GLN A 115 -8.38 5.45 -1.20
CA GLN A 115 -8.97 5.47 -2.54
C GLN A 115 -10.01 4.35 -2.69
N TYR A 116 -9.68 3.13 -2.23
CA TYR A 116 -10.59 1.99 -2.29
C TYR A 116 -11.87 2.23 -1.48
N LEU A 117 -11.74 2.62 -0.22
CA LEU A 117 -12.89 2.88 0.66
C LEU A 117 -13.77 4.02 0.12
N THR A 118 -13.14 5.10 -0.33
CA THR A 118 -13.85 6.25 -0.89
C THR A 118 -14.60 5.86 -2.16
N GLY A 119 -13.99 5.02 -3.01
CA GLY A 119 -14.64 4.45 -4.18
C GLY A 119 -15.85 3.57 -3.84
N LEU A 120 -15.77 2.75 -2.79
CA LEU A 120 -16.91 1.94 -2.33
C LEU A 120 -18.07 2.83 -1.86
N VAL A 121 -17.77 3.88 -1.09
CA VAL A 121 -18.79 4.80 -0.58
C VAL A 121 -19.45 5.58 -1.71
N ALA A 122 -18.67 6.07 -2.69
CA ALA A 122 -19.20 6.76 -3.87
C ALA A 122 -20.16 5.89 -4.69
N ASN A 123 -19.89 4.58 -4.76
CA ASN A 123 -20.67 3.61 -5.53
C ASN A 123 -21.77 2.92 -4.71
N HIS A 124 -21.93 3.24 -3.42
CA HIS A 124 -22.86 2.52 -2.55
C HIS A 124 -24.34 2.76 -2.91
N ALA A 125 -24.68 3.96 -3.38
CA ALA A 125 -26.04 4.37 -3.69
C ALA A 125 -26.32 4.51 -5.21
N GLY A 126 -25.30 4.39 -6.05
CA GLY A 126 -25.39 4.59 -7.49
C GLY A 126 -25.72 3.32 -8.26
N HIS A 127 -26.43 3.46 -9.38
CA HIS A 127 -26.68 2.36 -10.33
C HIS A 127 -25.55 2.21 -11.36
N GLU A 128 -24.79 3.28 -11.61
CA GLU A 128 -23.67 3.30 -12.55
C GLU A 128 -22.34 3.35 -11.80
N TYR A 129 -21.34 2.65 -12.33
CA TYR A 129 -20.00 2.62 -11.75
C TYR A 129 -19.30 3.96 -11.95
N TYR A 130 -19.01 4.64 -10.85
CA TYR A 130 -18.32 5.93 -10.81
C TYR A 130 -16.88 5.74 -10.35
N ARG A 131 -15.91 6.03 -11.23
CA ARG A 131 -14.49 5.83 -10.92
C ARG A 131 -13.95 6.97 -10.05
N ILE A 132 -13.55 6.65 -8.82
CA ILE A 132 -12.85 7.59 -7.93
C ILE A 132 -11.34 7.34 -8.00
N ALA A 133 -10.58 8.38 -8.32
CA ALA A 133 -9.12 8.39 -8.24
C ALA A 133 -8.68 9.39 -7.16
N LEU A 134 -7.66 9.03 -6.39
CA LEU A 134 -7.13 9.85 -5.30
C LEU A 134 -5.65 10.15 -5.57
N ASP A 135 -5.26 11.41 -5.53
CA ASP A 135 -3.86 11.82 -5.68
C ASP A 135 -3.46 12.90 -4.67
N ILE A 136 -2.21 12.82 -4.22
CA ILE A 136 -1.60 13.76 -3.27
C ILE A 136 -0.29 14.24 -3.90
N GLY A 137 -0.24 15.49 -4.33
CA GLY A 137 0.98 16.14 -4.80
C GLY A 137 1.75 15.36 -5.89
N ASN A 138 1.04 14.64 -6.76
CA ASN A 138 1.60 13.77 -7.79
C ASN A 138 2.53 12.67 -7.23
N TYR A 139 2.12 12.05 -6.11
CA TYR A 139 2.90 11.06 -5.39
C TYR A 139 3.23 9.85 -6.26
N ARG A 140 2.25 9.33 -7.01
CA ARG A 140 2.42 8.09 -7.79
C ARG A 140 3.53 8.22 -8.83
N GLU A 141 3.61 9.36 -9.50
CA GLU A 141 4.64 9.62 -10.51
C GLU A 141 6.02 9.80 -9.87
N LYS A 142 6.12 10.59 -8.78
CA LYS A 142 7.36 10.74 -8.02
C LYS A 142 7.86 9.40 -7.47
N ARG A 143 6.95 8.56 -6.99
CA ARG A 143 7.26 7.22 -6.48
C ARG A 143 7.80 6.32 -7.58
N ARG A 144 7.17 6.33 -8.77
CA ARG A 144 7.66 5.60 -9.95
C ARG A 144 9.09 5.99 -10.30
N GLN A 145 9.37 7.29 -10.41
CA GLN A 145 10.71 7.80 -10.73
C GLN A 145 11.76 7.43 -9.67
N THR A 146 11.37 7.45 -8.39
CA THR A 146 12.23 7.02 -7.28
C THR A 146 12.58 5.53 -7.39
N LEU A 147 11.60 4.67 -7.70
CA LEU A 147 11.82 3.24 -7.89
C LEU A 147 12.71 2.94 -9.09
N GLU A 148 12.51 3.63 -10.21
CA GLU A 148 13.38 3.48 -11.40
C GLU A 148 14.83 3.84 -11.10
N SER A 149 15.03 4.93 -10.36
CA SER A 149 16.36 5.37 -9.93
C SER A 149 16.98 4.37 -8.95
N LEU A 150 16.19 3.83 -8.02
CA LEU A 150 16.61 2.81 -7.07
C LEU A 150 17.06 1.54 -7.79
N GLY A 151 16.28 1.04 -8.74
CA GLY A 151 16.59 -0.19 -9.48
C GLY A 151 17.90 -0.06 -10.27
N LYS A 152 18.09 1.05 -11.00
CA LYS A 152 19.37 1.34 -11.70
C LYS A 152 20.55 1.39 -10.74
N LYS A 153 20.43 2.14 -9.65
CA LYS A 153 21.48 2.29 -8.63
C LYS A 153 21.85 0.94 -7.99
N MET A 154 20.86 0.08 -7.74
CA MET A 154 21.08 -1.23 -7.13
C MET A 154 21.68 -2.22 -8.13
N ALA A 155 21.31 -2.16 -9.41
CA ALA A 155 21.95 -2.91 -10.48
C ALA A 155 23.45 -2.56 -10.61
N GLU A 156 23.79 -1.28 -10.69
CA GLU A 156 25.19 -0.82 -10.73
C GLU A 156 25.98 -1.25 -9.48
N LYS A 157 25.36 -1.15 -8.29
CA LYS A 157 25.95 -1.61 -7.04
C LYS A 157 26.21 -3.12 -7.06
N SER A 158 25.24 -3.91 -7.53
CA SER A 158 25.35 -5.36 -7.68
C SER A 158 26.50 -5.75 -8.62
N LEU A 159 26.61 -5.09 -9.77
CA LEU A 159 27.70 -5.27 -10.73
C LEU A 159 29.08 -4.92 -10.16
N ARG A 160 29.17 -3.78 -9.47
CA ARG A 160 30.42 -3.31 -8.86
C ARG A 160 30.91 -4.25 -7.76
N LEU A 161 30.01 -4.74 -6.91
CA LEU A 161 30.34 -5.68 -5.84
C LEU A 161 30.52 -7.11 -6.36
N GLY A 162 29.89 -7.43 -7.49
CA GLY A 162 29.75 -8.79 -8.00
C GLY A 162 28.95 -9.68 -7.06
N ARG A 163 27.92 -9.15 -6.38
CA ARG A 163 27.09 -9.89 -5.41
C ARG A 163 25.62 -9.55 -5.58
N ASN A 164 24.74 -10.45 -5.16
CA ASN A 164 23.32 -10.20 -5.16
C ASN A 164 22.96 -9.12 -4.13
N VAL A 165 21.95 -8.32 -4.46
CA VAL A 165 21.36 -7.30 -3.60
C VAL A 165 19.86 -7.55 -3.54
N SER A 166 19.36 -7.86 -2.35
CA SER A 166 17.94 -7.98 -2.08
C SER A 166 17.36 -6.61 -1.70
N LEU A 167 16.22 -6.27 -2.29
CA LEU A 167 15.45 -5.09 -1.91
C LEU A 167 14.42 -5.42 -0.83
N GLU A 168 13.80 -4.38 -0.28
CA GLU A 168 12.66 -4.54 0.62
C GLU A 168 11.46 -5.17 -0.12
N PRO A 169 10.61 -5.94 0.59
CA PRO A 169 9.35 -6.44 0.05
C PRO A 169 8.48 -5.31 -0.48
N MET A 170 7.86 -5.52 -1.64
CA MET A 170 7.11 -4.47 -2.32
C MET A 170 5.99 -5.06 -3.18
N ASN A 171 4.99 -4.23 -3.49
CA ASN A 171 3.82 -4.70 -4.22
C ASN A 171 4.18 -5.14 -5.67
N PRO A 172 3.36 -5.98 -6.33
CA PRO A 172 3.68 -6.47 -7.68
C PRO A 172 3.95 -5.38 -8.73
N TYR A 173 3.29 -4.23 -8.60
CA TYR A 173 3.47 -3.09 -9.50
C TYR A 173 4.85 -2.45 -9.32
N GLU A 174 5.27 -2.20 -8.09
CA GLU A 174 6.60 -1.70 -7.76
C GLU A 174 7.70 -2.67 -8.21
N ARG A 175 7.52 -3.99 -7.99
CA ARG A 175 8.47 -5.01 -8.47
C ARG A 175 8.65 -4.95 -9.99
N ARG A 176 7.56 -4.76 -10.74
CA ARG A 176 7.61 -4.63 -12.20
C ARG A 176 8.42 -3.39 -12.64
N ILE A 177 8.26 -2.26 -11.96
CA ILE A 177 9.05 -1.05 -12.22
C ILE A 177 10.54 -1.33 -12.00
N ILE A 178 10.89 -1.97 -10.88
CA ILE A 178 12.27 -2.37 -10.60
C ILE A 178 12.81 -3.30 -11.69
N HIS A 179 12.10 -4.38 -12.03
CA HIS A 179 12.53 -5.31 -13.07
C HIS A 179 12.81 -4.59 -14.40
N THR A 180 11.90 -3.69 -14.80
CA THR A 180 12.01 -2.92 -16.04
C THR A 180 13.24 -2.00 -15.98
N SER A 181 13.46 -1.32 -14.85
CA SER A 181 14.63 -0.45 -14.67
C SER A 181 15.95 -1.23 -14.68
N VAL A 182 16.01 -2.42 -14.07
CA VAL A 182 17.21 -3.26 -14.02
C VAL A 182 17.55 -3.82 -15.41
N GLN A 183 16.55 -4.16 -16.22
CA GLN A 183 16.75 -4.61 -17.61
C GLN A 183 17.47 -3.57 -18.49
N THR A 184 17.41 -2.28 -18.13
CA THR A 184 18.13 -1.23 -18.86
C THR A 184 19.64 -1.22 -18.58
N VAL A 185 20.10 -1.93 -17.55
CA VAL A 185 21.51 -1.98 -17.14
C VAL A 185 22.15 -3.27 -17.66
N GLU A 186 23.12 -3.12 -18.56
CA GLU A 186 23.82 -4.26 -19.16
C GLU A 186 24.54 -5.11 -18.11
N GLY A 187 24.39 -6.44 -18.21
CA GLY A 187 25.02 -7.40 -17.32
C GLY A 187 24.32 -7.60 -15.97
N ALA A 188 23.22 -6.90 -15.68
CA ALA A 188 22.39 -7.12 -14.50
C ALA A 188 21.19 -8.04 -14.81
N LYS A 189 20.79 -8.86 -13.85
CA LYS A 189 19.57 -9.66 -13.86
C LYS A 189 18.77 -9.43 -12.59
N SER A 190 17.47 -9.67 -12.65
CA SER A 190 16.60 -9.58 -11.49
C SER A 190 15.56 -10.70 -11.49
N TRP A 191 15.18 -11.15 -10.30
CA TRP A 191 14.09 -12.10 -10.09
C TRP A 191 13.39 -11.77 -8.77
N SER A 192 12.16 -12.24 -8.59
CA SER A 192 11.41 -12.02 -7.35
C SER A 192 11.49 -13.26 -6.46
N GLU A 193 11.82 -13.08 -5.19
CA GLU A 193 11.84 -14.12 -4.15
C GLU A 193 10.88 -13.80 -3.01
N GLY A 194 10.44 -14.81 -2.26
CA GLY A 194 9.46 -14.68 -1.17
C GLY A 194 8.00 -14.88 -1.61
N GLU A 195 7.12 -14.94 -0.62
CA GLU A 195 5.66 -15.16 -0.79
C GLU A 195 4.88 -13.92 -0.35
N ASP A 196 3.78 -13.63 -1.07
CA ASP A 196 2.84 -12.54 -0.81
C ASP A 196 3.49 -11.20 -0.36
N LEU A 197 3.31 -10.84 0.91
CA LEU A 197 3.77 -9.57 1.49
C LEU A 197 5.28 -9.51 1.70
N GLU A 198 5.94 -10.66 1.81
CA GLU A 198 7.40 -10.76 1.95
C GLU A 198 8.12 -10.84 0.60
N ARG A 199 7.34 -10.85 -0.50
CA ARG A 199 7.87 -10.97 -1.84
C ARG A 199 8.63 -9.70 -2.25
N HIS A 200 9.89 -9.88 -2.60
CA HIS A 200 10.83 -8.81 -2.91
C HIS A 200 11.63 -9.10 -4.18
N VAL A 201 12.34 -8.10 -4.70
CA VAL A 201 13.21 -8.25 -5.88
C VAL A 201 14.65 -8.44 -5.45
N VAL A 202 15.29 -9.47 -6.00
CA VAL A 202 16.72 -9.71 -5.90
C VAL A 202 17.38 -9.33 -7.21
N ILE A 203 18.47 -8.57 -7.13
CA ILE A 203 19.25 -8.07 -8.27
C ILE A 203 20.65 -8.66 -8.19
N GLY A 204 21.10 -9.27 -9.29
CA GLY A 204 22.41 -9.95 -9.35
C GLY A 204 23.14 -9.71 -10.68
N PRO A 205 24.46 -9.92 -10.73
CA PRO A 205 25.20 -9.93 -11.99
C PRO A 205 24.85 -11.19 -12.81
N VAL A 206 24.70 -11.04 -14.13
CA VAL A 206 24.47 -12.15 -15.07
C VAL A 206 25.64 -13.14 -15.04
N ALA A 207 26.87 -12.63 -14.87
CA ALA A 207 28.10 -13.43 -14.77
C ALA A 207 28.20 -14.28 -13.48
N GLY A 208 27.22 -14.18 -12.56
CA GLY A 208 27.22 -14.87 -11.28
C GLY A 208 28.01 -14.13 -10.19
N GLU A 209 27.83 -14.55 -8.93
CA GLU A 209 28.47 -13.90 -7.80
C GLU A 209 29.99 -14.14 -7.81
N ARG A 210 30.75 -13.04 -7.67
CA ARG A 210 32.18 -13.08 -7.40
C ARG A 210 32.38 -13.48 -5.96
N ASN A 211 32.74 -14.74 -5.74
CA ASN A 211 33.17 -15.22 -4.44
C ASN A 211 34.36 -14.35 -3.98
N PRO A 212 34.26 -13.58 -2.87
CA PRO A 212 35.39 -12.82 -2.38
C PRO A 212 36.49 -13.83 -2.10
N ARG A 213 37.55 -13.79 -2.91
CA ARG A 213 38.69 -14.69 -2.78
C ARG A 213 39.08 -14.73 -1.31
N ARG A 214 38.95 -15.93 -0.70
CA ARG A 214 39.56 -16.27 0.58
C ARG A 214 40.95 -15.63 0.61
N GLY A 215 41.13 -14.65 1.50
CA GLY A 215 42.43 -14.07 1.79
C GLY A 215 43.45 -15.19 1.95
N GLY A 216 44.61 -15.00 1.34
CA GLY A 216 45.57 -16.04 0.99
C GLY A 216 45.84 -17.04 2.11
N LYS A 217 46.07 -18.28 1.69
CA LYS A 217 46.89 -19.23 2.45
C LYS A 217 48.16 -18.50 2.88
N TYR A 218 48.23 -18.12 4.15
CA TYR A 218 49.49 -17.74 4.77
C TYR A 218 50.42 -18.94 4.60
N ASN A 219 51.49 -18.73 3.82
CA ASN A 219 52.61 -19.63 3.71
C ASN A 219 53.12 -19.91 5.14
N ASN A 220 52.79 -21.09 5.68
CA ASN A 220 53.40 -21.59 6.90
C ASN A 220 54.84 -22.00 6.56
N ARG A 221 55.73 -21.01 6.47
CA ARG A 221 57.16 -21.18 6.15
C ARG A 221 58.04 -21.19 7.41
N TYR A 222 57.47 -21.42 8.57
CA TYR A 222 58.21 -21.56 9.82
C TYR A 222 58.36 -23.03 10.23
N HIS A 223 59.15 -23.80 9.48
CA HIS A 223 59.82 -25.01 9.97
C HIS A 223 61.23 -25.06 9.39
N ARG A 224 62.05 -24.07 9.77
CA ARG A 224 63.51 -24.15 9.65
C ARG A 224 64.06 -24.04 11.07
N GLN A 225 64.08 -25.17 11.80
CA GLN A 225 64.82 -25.27 13.05
C GLN A 225 66.33 -25.20 12.72
N PRO A 226 67.11 -24.29 13.29
CA PRO A 226 68.55 -24.47 13.36
C PRO A 226 68.87 -25.41 14.54
N PRO A 227 69.83 -26.35 14.41
CA PRO A 227 70.21 -27.20 15.52
C PRO A 227 71.06 -26.37 16.48
N TYR A 228 70.65 -26.23 17.74
CA TYR A 228 71.54 -25.75 18.78
C TYR A 228 71.80 -26.80 19.85
N ASN A 229 73.09 -26.87 20.15
CA ASN A 229 73.81 -27.87 20.88
C ASN A 229 73.69 -27.62 22.40
N GLN A 230 73.43 -28.69 23.13
CA GLN A 230 73.86 -29.01 24.50
C GLN A 230 74.57 -27.90 25.34
N LYS A 231 73.97 -27.49 26.48
CA LYS A 231 74.43 -27.77 27.88
C LYS A 231 73.95 -26.75 28.94
N LYS A 232 73.41 -27.33 30.02
CA LYS A 232 73.65 -27.09 31.47
C LYS A 232 73.12 -25.83 32.20
N THR A 233 72.10 -26.11 33.02
CA THR A 233 72.02 -26.01 34.51
C THR A 233 71.73 -24.68 35.26
N TYR A 234 70.88 -24.90 36.28
CA TYR A 234 70.64 -24.23 37.58
C TYR A 234 69.67 -23.05 37.68
N GLY A 235 68.49 -23.35 38.25
CA GLY A 235 68.02 -22.73 39.49
C GLY A 235 67.06 -21.55 39.36
N GLY A 236 65.81 -21.72 39.77
CA GLY A 236 64.91 -20.60 40.05
C GLY A 236 63.44 -20.99 40.18
N LYS A 237 62.96 -21.03 41.42
CA LYS A 237 61.56 -21.27 41.84
C LYS A 237 60.56 -20.30 41.20
N ALA A 238 59.36 -20.78 40.90
CA ALA A 238 58.14 -19.98 41.01
C ALA A 238 56.92 -20.91 41.14
N ASP A 239 56.03 -20.50 42.02
CA ASP A 239 55.04 -21.32 42.70
C ASP A 239 53.77 -21.60 41.89
N LYS A 240 53.12 -22.68 42.34
CA LYS A 240 51.88 -23.27 41.84
C LYS A 240 50.69 -22.29 41.89
N LEU A 241 49.90 -22.28 40.82
CA LEU A 241 48.48 -21.91 40.85
C LEU A 241 47.64 -23.09 40.33
N PRO A 242 46.58 -23.53 41.04
CA PRO A 242 45.78 -24.68 40.60
C PRO A 242 44.76 -24.28 39.52
N LEU A 243 44.58 -25.18 38.56
CA LEU A 243 43.44 -25.24 37.65
C LEU A 243 42.12 -25.43 38.42
N PRO A 244 40.99 -24.88 37.96
CA PRO A 244 39.68 -25.43 38.27
C PRO A 244 39.24 -26.46 37.22
N ALA A 245 38.54 -27.46 37.74
CA ALA A 245 38.15 -28.73 37.15
C ALA A 245 37.22 -28.68 35.92
N GLU A 246 37.32 -29.75 35.15
CA GLU A 246 36.38 -30.21 34.13
C GLU A 246 34.92 -30.26 34.61
N LYS A 247 34.00 -29.87 33.72
CA LYS A 247 32.68 -30.50 33.64
C LYS A 247 32.43 -30.94 32.21
N ASN A 248 32.28 -32.26 32.07
CA ASN A 248 31.78 -32.95 30.90
C ASN A 248 30.35 -32.50 30.55
N SER A 249 30.10 -32.25 29.26
CA SER A 249 28.83 -32.61 28.62
C SER A 249 28.98 -32.70 27.10
N ALA A 250 29.07 -33.95 26.65
CA ALA A 250 28.46 -34.53 25.46
C ALA A 250 28.30 -33.66 24.20
N SER A 251 29.08 -34.05 23.19
CA SER A 251 28.75 -34.00 21.77
C SER A 251 27.28 -34.35 21.47
N SER A 252 26.58 -33.46 20.79
CA SER A 252 25.36 -33.77 20.04
C SER A 252 25.45 -33.07 18.68
N GLN A 253 25.72 -33.84 17.62
CA GLN A 253 25.59 -33.39 16.25
C GLN A 253 24.11 -33.14 15.92
N PRO A 254 23.76 -32.14 15.10
CA PRO A 254 22.40 -31.93 14.65
C PRO A 254 21.95 -33.06 13.72
N GLN A 255 20.81 -33.66 14.05
CA GLN A 255 20.13 -34.65 13.21
C GLN A 255 19.70 -34.00 11.89
N GLN A 256 20.21 -34.53 10.79
CA GLN A 256 19.65 -34.36 9.45
C GLN A 256 18.37 -35.19 9.36
N ASN A 257 17.22 -34.53 9.22
CA ASN A 257 16.00 -35.19 8.78
C ASN A 257 16.03 -35.26 7.24
N ASP A 258 16.49 -36.38 6.71
CA ASP A 258 16.30 -36.78 5.32
C ASP A 258 14.86 -37.27 5.12
N GLU A 259 13.92 -36.37 4.84
CA GLU A 259 12.63 -36.76 4.26
C GLU A 259 12.75 -36.82 2.73
N LYS A 260 12.74 -38.05 2.20
CA LYS A 260 12.58 -38.32 0.76
C LYS A 260 11.22 -37.85 0.25
N PRO A 261 11.13 -37.32 -0.98
CA PRO A 261 9.85 -36.96 -1.58
C PRO A 261 9.03 -38.22 -1.90
N LYS A 262 7.77 -38.25 -1.45
CA LYS A 262 6.78 -39.25 -1.88
C LYS A 262 6.35 -38.95 -3.32
N SER A 263 6.50 -39.95 -4.17
CA SER A 263 6.05 -39.97 -5.56
C SER A 263 4.58 -40.40 -5.68
N GLU A 264 3.92 -39.77 -6.65
CA GLU A 264 2.78 -40.25 -7.46
C GLU A 264 1.39 -40.39 -6.80
N GLY A 265 0.54 -39.42 -7.15
CA GLY A 265 -0.90 -39.60 -7.29
C GLY A 265 -1.33 -38.92 -8.60
N GLU A 266 -1.56 -39.72 -9.63
CA GLU A 266 -2.13 -39.30 -10.91
C GLU A 266 -3.55 -38.75 -10.71
N GLY A 267 -3.78 -37.52 -11.16
CA GLY A 267 -5.11 -36.91 -11.25
C GLY A 267 -5.06 -35.75 -12.24
N PRO A 268 -5.91 -35.74 -13.29
CA PRO A 268 -5.74 -34.80 -14.40
C PRO A 268 -6.13 -33.36 -14.00
N LEU A 269 -5.13 -32.47 -14.01
CA LEU A 269 -5.32 -31.03 -14.15
C LEU A 269 -5.73 -30.71 -15.60
N TYR A 270 -6.63 -29.75 -15.76
CA TYR A 270 -7.22 -29.20 -17.00
C TYR A 270 -8.60 -29.75 -17.40
N GLY A 271 -9.63 -28.99 -17.01
CA GLY A 271 -10.91 -28.96 -17.72
C GLY A 271 -10.69 -28.38 -19.12
N ARG A 272 -11.01 -29.17 -20.14
CA ARG A 272 -11.14 -28.71 -21.53
C ARG A 272 -12.24 -27.66 -21.61
N VAL A 273 -11.94 -26.51 -22.19
CA VAL A 273 -12.96 -25.59 -22.73
C VAL A 273 -13.25 -26.07 -24.14
N ASP A 274 -14.44 -26.64 -24.35
CA ASP A 274 -14.95 -26.96 -25.67
C ASP A 274 -15.25 -25.66 -26.43
N ILE A 275 -14.56 -25.46 -27.56
CA ILE A 275 -14.93 -24.44 -28.55
C ILE A 275 -16.06 -25.04 -29.38
N LYS A 276 -17.29 -24.58 -29.17
CA LYS A 276 -18.40 -24.88 -30.08
C LYS A 276 -18.20 -24.11 -31.39
N LYS A 277 -18.35 -24.85 -32.50
CA LYS A 277 -18.50 -24.36 -33.88
C LYS A 277 -19.72 -23.46 -34.04
#